data_AF-M4RF91-F1
#
_entry.id   AF-M4RF91-F1
#
_cell.length_a   1.000
_cell.length_b   1.000
_cell.length_c   1.000
_cell.angle_alpha   90.00
_cell.angle_beta   90.00
_cell.angle_gamma   90.00
#
_symmetry.space_group_name_H-M   'P 1'
#
loop_
_entity.id
_entity.type
_entity.pdbx_description
1 polymer ?
#
loop_
_entity_poly.entity_id
_entity_poly.type
_entity_poly.pdbx_seq_one_letter_code
_entity_poly.pdbx_strand_id
1 'polypeptide(L)'
;MERGEDTEETDQVQLMTLHASKGLEFPYVFMVGMEEGLLPHQSSIEEDNIDEERRLAYVGITRAQKILFMTLVKERRQYGEVINPEPSRFLHELPQDDLVWEHKKPKVSAQERQQKSQVGIANLRNMMNKS
;
A
#
# COMPACT_ATOMS: atom_id res chain seq x y z
N MET A 1 -19.50 -4.75 22.61
CA MET A 1 -19.57 -6.05 21.90
C MET A 1 -18.19 -6.66 21.99
N GLU A 2 -18.01 -7.57 22.94
CA GLU A 2 -16.82 -8.41 23.01
C GLU A 2 -16.78 -9.27 21.76
N ARG A 3 -15.73 -9.12 20.95
CA ARG A 3 -15.46 -10.05 19.85
C ARG A 3 -14.77 -11.25 20.49
N GLY A 4 -15.53 -12.33 20.64
CA GLY A 4 -15.03 -13.61 21.11
C GLY A 4 -13.79 -14.04 20.35
N GLU A 5 -12.83 -14.53 21.11
CA GLU A 5 -11.65 -15.24 20.64
C GLU A 5 -12.10 -16.55 19.97
N ASP A 6 -12.19 -16.56 18.65
CA ASP A 6 -12.06 -17.79 17.87
C ASP A 6 -10.61 -17.89 17.44
N THR A 7 -9.85 -18.72 18.15
CA THR A 7 -8.45 -19.10 17.91
C THR A 7 -8.31 -20.01 16.69
N GLU A 8 -8.96 -19.65 15.59
CA GLU A 8 -8.59 -20.06 14.24
C GLU A 8 -8.11 -18.78 13.54
N GLU A 9 -6.94 -18.27 13.94
CA GLU A 9 -6.27 -17.18 13.24
C GLU A 9 -5.96 -17.62 11.81
N THR A 10 -6.94 -17.36 10.96
CA THR A 10 -7.01 -17.64 9.54
C THR A 10 -5.77 -17.11 8.82
N ASP A 11 -5.00 -17.99 8.20
CA ASP A 11 -3.94 -17.67 7.24
C ASP A 11 -4.57 -17.04 5.98
N GLN A 12 -4.97 -15.78 6.09
CA GLN A 12 -5.66 -15.03 5.04
C GLN A 12 -5.25 -13.57 5.02
N VAL A 13 -5.49 -12.92 3.87
CA VAL A 13 -5.29 -11.48 3.71
C VAL A 13 -6.40 -10.72 4.44
N GLN A 14 -6.02 -9.78 5.31
CA GLN A 14 -6.96 -8.90 5.97
C GLN A 14 -7.20 -7.63 5.13
N LEU A 15 -8.44 -7.43 4.70
CA LEU A 15 -8.89 -6.22 4.01
C LEU A 15 -9.81 -5.41 4.92
N MET A 16 -9.47 -4.15 5.15
CA MET A 16 -10.23 -3.27 6.03
C MET A 16 -10.06 -1.80 5.63
N THR A 17 -10.91 -0.93 6.18
CA THR A 17 -10.74 0.52 6.06
C THR A 17 -9.63 1.03 6.97
N LEU A 18 -9.04 2.20 6.68
CA LEU A 18 -8.04 2.81 7.56
C LEU A 18 -8.57 3.02 8.98
N HIS A 19 -9.82 3.45 9.13
CA HIS A 19 -10.47 3.61 10.43
C HIS A 19 -10.52 2.31 11.25
N ALA A 20 -10.83 1.18 10.60
CA ALA A 20 -10.91 -0.12 11.25
C ALA A 20 -9.54 -0.68 11.65
N SER A 21 -8.45 -0.17 11.08
CA SER A 21 -7.08 -0.60 11.40
C SER A 21 -6.54 -0.07 12.73
N LYS A 22 -7.25 0.88 13.37
CA LYS A 22 -6.80 1.51 14.61
C LYS A 22 -6.58 0.48 15.71
N GLY A 23 -5.38 0.50 16.30
CA GLY A 23 -4.99 -0.44 17.37
C GLY A 23 -4.47 -1.79 16.87
N LEU A 24 -4.52 -2.05 15.55
CA LEU A 24 -3.94 -3.24 14.93
C LEU A 24 -2.55 -2.94 14.36
N GLU A 25 -1.75 -3.97 14.16
CA GLU A 25 -0.44 -3.91 13.51
C GLU A 25 -0.22 -5.17 12.66
N PHE A 26 0.50 -5.03 11.56
CA PHE A 26 0.76 -6.11 10.62
C PHE A 26 2.22 -6.09 10.13
N PRO A 27 2.84 -7.26 9.87
CA PRO A 27 4.19 -7.31 9.31
C PRO A 27 4.31 -6.54 7.98
N TYR A 28 3.30 -6.65 7.11
CA TYR A 28 3.26 -6.03 5.80
C TYR A 28 1.90 -5.36 5.59
N VAL A 29 1.89 -4.12 5.13
CA VAL A 29 0.66 -3.35 4.91
C VAL A 29 0.64 -2.82 3.48
N PHE A 30 -0.52 -2.88 2.85
CA PHE A 30 -0.80 -2.24 1.57
C PHE A 30 -1.83 -1.13 1.78
N MET A 31 -1.37 0.11 1.75
CA MET A 31 -2.24 1.28 1.67
C MET A 31 -2.56 1.54 0.19
N VAL A 32 -3.81 1.26 -0.19
CA VAL A 32 -4.27 1.36 -1.57
C VAL A 32 -5.03 2.65 -1.81
N GLY A 33 -4.85 3.25 -2.98
CA GLY A 33 -5.56 4.48 -3.36
C GLY A 33 -4.98 5.74 -2.72
N MET A 34 -3.66 5.86 -2.68
CA MET A 34 -2.94 7.06 -2.25
C MET A 34 -3.05 8.17 -3.31
N GLU A 35 -4.25 8.73 -3.44
CA GLU A 35 -4.68 9.64 -4.50
C GLU A 35 -5.43 10.84 -3.91
N GLU A 36 -5.27 12.02 -4.51
CA GLU A 36 -6.12 13.17 -4.19
C GLU A 36 -7.59 12.85 -4.50
N GLY A 37 -8.49 13.25 -3.60
CA GLY A 37 -9.92 12.94 -3.66
C GLY A 37 -10.30 11.62 -3.00
N LEU A 38 -9.35 10.70 -2.75
CA LEU A 38 -9.56 9.46 -2.00
C LEU A 38 -8.89 9.48 -0.63
N LEU A 39 -7.61 9.86 -0.57
CA LEU A 39 -6.86 10.11 0.66
C LEU A 39 -5.82 11.21 0.41
N PRO A 40 -6.10 12.49 0.72
CA PRO A 40 -7.27 12.96 1.47
C PRO A 40 -8.58 12.82 0.69
N HIS A 41 -9.67 12.49 1.39
CA HIS A 41 -11.00 12.43 0.78
C HIS A 41 -11.45 13.80 0.26
N GLN A 42 -12.16 13.81 -0.88
CA GLN A 42 -12.59 15.05 -1.57
C GLN A 42 -13.31 16.04 -0.64
N SER A 43 -14.24 15.57 0.20
CA SER A 43 -14.96 16.43 1.15
C SER A 43 -14.03 17.12 2.15
N SER A 44 -13.00 16.41 2.65
CA SER A 44 -12.03 16.98 3.57
C SER A 44 -11.13 18.02 2.89
N ILE A 45 -10.92 17.91 1.58
CA ILE A 45 -10.22 18.93 0.78
C ILE A 45 -11.10 20.18 0.65
N GLU A 46 -12.38 20.01 0.32
CA GLU A 46 -13.33 21.12 0.13
C GLU A 46 -13.61 21.88 1.43
N GLU A 47 -13.62 21.18 2.56
CA GLU A 47 -13.82 21.74 3.90
C GLU A 47 -12.52 22.28 4.54
N ASP A 48 -11.38 22.20 3.83
CA ASP A 48 -10.05 22.53 4.34
C ASP A 48 -9.69 21.81 5.65
N ASN A 49 -10.21 20.58 5.83
CA ASN A 49 -9.99 19.73 6.99
C ASN A 49 -8.96 18.62 6.69
N ILE A 50 -7.83 19.02 6.11
CA ILE A 50 -6.77 18.09 5.69
C ILE A 50 -6.08 17.42 6.88
N ASP A 51 -6.07 18.07 8.05
CA ASP A 51 -5.36 17.58 9.22
C ASP A 51 -5.92 16.27 9.75
N GLU A 52 -7.23 16.04 9.66
CA GLU A 52 -7.83 14.78 10.10
C GLU A 52 -7.47 13.64 9.13
N GLU A 53 -7.51 13.88 7.82
CA GLU A 53 -7.05 12.92 6.81
C GLU A 53 -5.56 12.61 6.95
N ARG A 54 -4.75 13.62 7.30
CA ARG A 54 -3.31 13.46 7.58
C ARG A 54 -3.08 12.53 8.78
N ARG A 55 -3.86 12.69 9.86
CA ARG A 55 -3.83 11.76 11.01
C ARG A 55 -4.26 10.36 10.59
N LEU A 56 -5.27 10.23 9.73
CA LEU A 56 -5.72 8.94 9.21
C LEU A 56 -4.61 8.25 8.40
N ALA A 57 -3.92 8.98 7.52
CA ALA A 57 -2.76 8.49 6.78
C ALA A 57 -1.63 8.05 7.71
N TYR A 58 -1.31 8.86 8.74
CA TYR A 58 -0.33 8.52 9.77
C TYR A 58 -0.69 7.22 10.52
N VAL A 59 -1.96 7.05 10.90
CA VAL A 59 -2.44 5.79 11.50
C VAL A 59 -2.18 4.63 10.55
N GLY A 60 -2.55 4.75 9.27
CA GLY A 60 -2.28 3.73 8.25
C GLY A 60 -0.80 3.35 8.13
N ILE A 61 0.07 4.35 8.04
CA ILE A 61 1.52 4.17 7.93
C ILE A 61 2.07 3.38 9.13
N THR A 62 1.64 3.76 10.34
CA THR A 62 2.10 3.14 11.59
C THR A 62 1.53 1.74 11.84
N ARG A 63 0.64 1.23 10.99
CA ARG A 63 0.18 -0.17 11.08
C ARG A 63 1.24 -1.16 10.58
N ALA A 64 2.20 -0.71 9.78
CA ALA A 64 3.22 -1.56 9.18
C ALA A 64 4.43 -1.75 10.11
N GLN A 65 4.78 -3.00 10.41
CA GLN A 65 5.96 -3.31 11.23
C GLN A 65 7.24 -3.54 10.41
N LYS A 66 7.14 -4.03 9.18
CA LYS A 66 8.32 -4.32 8.33
C LYS A 66 8.33 -3.51 7.04
N ILE A 67 7.30 -3.65 6.19
CA ILE A 67 7.23 -2.95 4.91
C ILE A 67 5.82 -2.40 4.70
N LEU A 68 5.78 -1.12 4.32
CA LEU A 68 4.59 -0.44 3.84
C LEU A 68 4.65 -0.31 2.32
N PHE A 69 3.62 -0.79 1.65
CA PHE A 69 3.39 -0.55 0.23
C PHE A 69 2.28 0.48 0.08
N MET A 70 2.51 1.49 -0.76
CA MET A 70 1.53 2.52 -1.10
C MET A 70 1.26 2.45 -2.59
N THR A 71 -0.01 2.38 -2.98
CA THR A 71 -0.40 2.26 -4.39
C THR A 71 -1.35 3.36 -4.81
N LEU A 72 -1.23 3.77 -6.07
CA LEU A 72 -2.11 4.72 -6.76
C LEU A 72 -2.32 4.24 -8.20
N VAL A 73 -3.42 4.64 -8.81
CA VAL A 73 -3.75 4.28 -10.20
C VAL A 73 -3.58 5.47 -11.15
N LYS A 74 -3.35 5.18 -12.43
CA LYS A 74 -3.32 6.22 -13.48
C LYS A 74 -4.72 6.65 -13.91
N GLU A 75 -5.65 5.70 -13.90
CA GLU A 75 -7.04 5.87 -14.30
C GLU A 75 -7.92 5.15 -13.29
N ARG A 76 -8.96 5.83 -12.81
CA ARG A 76 -9.94 5.30 -11.88
C ARG A 76 -11.32 5.44 -12.48
N ARG A 77 -12.12 4.37 -12.41
CA ARG A 77 -13.54 4.43 -12.75
C ARG A 77 -14.35 4.63 -11.47
N GLN A 78 -15.05 5.75 -11.36
CA GLN A 78 -15.85 6.09 -10.19
C GLN A 78 -17.14 6.80 -10.62
N TYR A 79 -18.27 6.39 -10.03
CA TYR A 79 -19.61 6.90 -10.36
C TYR A 79 -19.96 6.91 -11.86
N GLY A 80 -19.42 5.96 -12.63
CA GLY A 80 -19.65 5.85 -14.07
C GLY A 80 -18.68 6.66 -14.93
N GLU A 81 -17.89 7.54 -14.34
CA GLU A 81 -16.88 8.35 -15.02
C GLU A 81 -15.48 7.74 -14.88
N VAL A 82 -14.59 8.09 -15.81
CA VAL A 82 -13.16 7.76 -15.74
C VAL A 82 -12.41 9.05 -15.39
N ILE A 83 -11.69 9.01 -14.29
CA ILE A 83 -10.86 10.12 -13.81
C ILE A 83 -9.39 9.72 -13.80
N ASN A 84 -8.53 10.71 -13.95
CA ASN A 84 -7.08 10.57 -13.82
C ASN A 84 -6.68 11.20 -12.48
N PRO A 85 -6.55 10.41 -11.40
CA PRO A 85 -6.26 10.97 -10.09
C PRO A 85 -4.81 11.46 -10.01
N GLU A 86 -4.61 12.57 -9.32
CA GLU A 86 -3.28 13.00 -8.91
C GLU A 86 -2.80 12.18 -7.69
N PRO A 87 -1.49 11.95 -7.53
CA PRO A 87 -0.95 11.32 -6.32
C PRO A 87 -1.35 12.08 -5.07
N SER A 88 -1.67 11.37 -3.99
CA SER A 88 -1.93 11.97 -2.69
C SER A 88 -0.79 12.89 -2.26
N ARG A 89 -1.12 14.10 -1.81
CA ARG A 89 -0.14 15.04 -1.22
C ARG A 89 0.68 14.40 -0.11
N PHE A 90 0.10 13.47 0.65
CA PHE A 90 0.80 12.79 1.76
C PHE A 90 2.02 12.00 1.30
N LEU A 91 2.06 11.52 0.04
CA LEU A 91 3.25 10.87 -0.52
C LEU A 91 4.44 11.84 -0.66
N HIS A 92 4.17 13.11 -0.91
CA HIS A 92 5.20 14.15 -1.04
C HIS A 92 5.69 14.69 0.30
N GLU A 93 4.91 14.50 1.36
CA GLU A 93 5.26 14.89 2.72
C GLU A 93 6.18 13.88 3.43
N LEU A 94 6.25 12.65 2.91
CA LEU A 94 7.13 11.61 3.43
C LEU A 94 8.61 11.91 3.13
N PRO A 95 9.55 11.38 3.92
CA PRO A 95 10.97 11.43 3.62
C PRO A 95 11.24 10.77 2.26
N GLN A 96 11.62 11.56 1.25
CA GLN A 96 11.74 11.06 -0.12
C GLN A 96 12.91 10.07 -0.28
N ASP A 97 13.93 10.16 0.58
CA ASP A 97 15.08 9.26 0.59
C ASP A 97 14.71 7.83 1.04
N ASP A 98 13.63 7.70 1.82
CA ASP A 98 13.11 6.41 2.28
C ASP A 98 12.07 5.83 1.30
N LEU A 99 11.62 6.62 0.30
CA LEU A 99 10.61 6.21 -0.67
C LEU A 99 11.21 5.64 -1.95
N VAL A 100 10.77 4.44 -2.30
CA VAL A 100 11.09 3.81 -3.58
C VAL A 100 9.91 3.95 -4.54
N TRP A 101 10.02 4.91 -5.46
CA TRP A 101 9.04 5.08 -6.55
C TRP A 101 9.27 4.05 -7.66
N GLU A 102 8.47 2.97 -7.69
CA GLU A 102 8.61 1.87 -8.67
C GLU A 102 8.63 2.36 -10.13
N HIS A 103 7.85 3.38 -10.47
CA HIS A 103 7.81 3.92 -11.84
C HIS A 103 9.05 4.75 -12.24
N LYS A 104 9.89 5.16 -11.28
CA LYS A 104 11.15 5.87 -11.52
C LYS A 104 12.34 4.94 -11.65
N LYS A 105 12.16 3.64 -11.36
CA LYS A 105 13.26 2.67 -11.49
C LYS A 105 13.68 2.58 -12.96
N PRO A 106 14.99 2.62 -13.25
CA PRO A 106 15.48 2.40 -14.61
C PRO A 106 14.96 1.05 -15.10
N LYS A 107 14.49 1.01 -16.35
CA LYS A 107 14.06 -0.25 -16.97
C LYS A 107 15.29 -1.16 -17.04
N VAL A 108 15.29 -2.19 -16.20
CA VAL A 108 16.28 -3.27 -16.21
C VAL A 108 16.35 -3.86 -17.62
N SER A 109 17.55 -4.03 -18.15
CA SER A 109 17.75 -4.55 -19.51
C SER A 109 17.16 -5.95 -19.64
N ALA A 110 16.83 -6.37 -20.88
CA ALA A 110 16.28 -7.70 -21.14
C ALA A 110 17.20 -8.83 -20.64
N GLN A 111 18.51 -8.64 -20.75
CA GLN A 111 19.53 -9.59 -20.29
C GLN A 111 19.56 -9.70 -18.76
N GLU A 112 19.55 -8.57 -18.04
CA GLU A 112 19.50 -8.57 -16.57
C GLU A 112 18.18 -9.14 -16.04
N ARG A 113 17.05 -8.93 -16.74
CA ARG A 113 15.76 -9.55 -16.40
C ARG A 113 15.81 -11.08 -16.53
N GLN A 114 16.35 -11.60 -17.63
CA GLN A 114 16.50 -13.05 -17.81
C GLN A 114 17.39 -13.65 -16.73
N GLN A 115 18.52 -13.01 -16.43
CA GLN A 115 19.47 -13.49 -15.44
C GLN A 115 18.86 -13.49 -14.03
N LYS A 116 18.16 -12.41 -13.63
CA LYS A 116 17.44 -12.35 -12.34
C LYS A 116 16.31 -13.37 -12.25
N SER A 117 15.54 -13.56 -13.34
CA SER A 117 14.47 -14.56 -13.38
C SER A 117 15.02 -15.98 -13.22
N GLN A 118 16.12 -16.30 -13.89
CA GLN A 118 16.74 -17.62 -13.82
C GLN A 118 17.32 -17.92 -12.43
N VAL A 119 17.95 -16.93 -11.79
CA VAL A 119 18.42 -17.04 -10.40
C VAL A 119 17.24 -17.17 -9.43
N GLY A 120 16.17 -16.39 -9.60
CA GLY A 120 14.97 -16.47 -8.76
C GLY A 120 14.30 -17.85 -8.83
N ILE A 121 14.15 -18.41 -10.03
CA ILE A 121 13.59 -19.76 -10.23
C ILE A 121 14.49 -20.84 -9.62
N ALA A 122 15.82 -20.70 -9.76
CA ALA A 122 16.76 -21.64 -9.14
C ALA A 122 16.66 -21.65 -7.61
N ASN A 123 16.53 -20.47 -6.99
CA ASN A 123 16.34 -20.35 -5.55
C ASN A 123 15.02 -20.96 -5.08
N LEU A 124 13.92 -20.72 -5.81
CA LEU A 124 12.62 -21.33 -5.51
C LEU A 124 12.67 -22.86 -5.59
N ARG A 125 13.31 -23.41 -6.63
CA ARG A 125 13.51 -24.86 -6.75
C ARG A 125 14.34 -25.43 -5.59
N ASN A 126 15.39 -24.73 -5.16
CA ASN A 126 16.21 -25.15 -4.04
C ASN A 126 15.47 -25.10 -2.69
N MET A 127 14.52 -24.18 -2.52
CA MET A 127 13.64 -24.16 -1.34
C MET A 127 12.63 -25.30 -1.36
N MET A 128 12.02 -25.58 -2.52
CA MET A 128 11.03 -26.65 -2.67
C MET A 128 11.62 -28.06 -2.56
N ASN A 129 12.90 -28.25 -2.91
CA ASN A 129 13.60 -29.54 -2.80
C ASN A 129 14.25 -29.79 -1.43
N LYS A 130 14.12 -28.86 -0.48
CA LYS A 130 14.64 -28.97 0.89
C LYS A 130 13.57 -29.32 1.94
N SER A 131 12.34 -29.63 1.50
CA SER A 131 11.28 -30.27 2.29
C SER A 131 11.15 -31.74 1.91
#